data_AF-A7I918-F1
#
_entry.id   AF-A7I918-F1
#
_cell.length_a   1.000
_cell.length_b   1.000
_cell.length_c   1.000
_cell.angle_alpha   90.00
_cell.angle_beta   90.00
_cell.angle_gamma   90.00
#
_symmetry.space_group_name_H-M   'P 1'
#
loop_
_entity.id
_entity.type
_entity.pdbx_description
1 polymer ?
#
loop_
_entity_poly.entity_id
_entity_poly.type
_entity_poly.pdbx_seq_one_letter_code
_entity_poly.pdbx_strand_id
1 'polypeptide(L)'
;MVGTEEAQFITETFGKPAPFARLKKKFRQLFTSRSAIATMRNRLIMEYKQPFADRITIDSLDFEEAWTKRMIIDHFDDRVKTLPDDIILDLYGDYLKAGTMRTRSGRDAVNNYILHFLDLSYNRDGWFDKEKMGAMNRKKKF
;
A
#
# COMPACT_ATOMS: atom_id res chain seq x y z
N MET A 1 -13.88 1.37 -26.71
CA MET A 1 -12.43 1.66 -26.85
C MET A 1 -12.04 2.61 -25.73
N VAL A 2 -11.75 2.08 -24.55
CA VAL A 2 -11.31 2.82 -23.34
C VAL A 2 -10.28 1.90 -22.70
N GLY A 3 -8.99 2.19 -22.83
CA GLY A 3 -7.94 1.27 -22.37
C GLY A 3 -6.53 1.66 -22.79
N THR A 4 -6.38 2.59 -23.74
CA THR A 4 -5.08 3.06 -24.22
C THR A 4 -4.54 4.25 -23.44
N GLU A 5 -5.38 5.15 -22.93
CA GLU A 5 -4.93 6.38 -22.26
C GLU A 5 -4.41 6.13 -20.83
N GLU A 6 -5.07 5.25 -20.06
CA GLU A 6 -4.60 4.86 -18.72
C GLU A 6 -3.28 4.09 -18.77
N ALA A 7 -3.15 3.18 -19.74
CA ALA A 7 -1.91 2.43 -19.97
C ALA A 7 -0.76 3.36 -20.38
N GLN A 8 -1.01 4.34 -21.26
CA GLN A 8 0.00 5.33 -21.66
C GLN A 8 0.43 6.23 -20.49
N PHE A 9 -0.50 6.67 -19.63
CA PHE A 9 -0.17 7.48 -18.45
C PHE A 9 0.67 6.72 -17.42
N ILE A 10 0.39 5.44 -17.19
CA ILE A 10 1.19 4.58 -16.31
C ILE A 10 2.59 4.40 -16.91
N THR A 11 2.69 4.22 -18.22
CA THR A 11 3.99 4.00 -18.87
C THR A 11 4.83 5.29 -18.94
N GLU A 12 4.22 6.46 -19.08
CA GLU A 12 4.90 7.77 -19.04
C GLU A 12 5.28 8.20 -17.61
N THR A 13 4.42 7.95 -16.62
CA THR A 13 4.67 8.38 -15.22
C THR A 13 5.63 7.44 -14.48
N PHE A 14 5.66 6.16 -14.87
CA PHE A 14 6.48 5.11 -14.25
C PHE A 14 7.56 4.55 -15.20
N GLY A 15 7.74 5.15 -16.36
CA GLY A 15 8.72 4.76 -17.38
C GLY A 15 10.15 4.98 -16.95
N LYS A 16 10.78 3.89 -16.47
CA LYS A 16 12.19 3.70 -16.09
C LYS A 16 12.70 4.69 -15.02
N PRO A 17 13.15 4.21 -13.85
CA PRO A 17 13.77 5.10 -12.88
C PRO A 17 15.05 5.66 -13.49
N ALA A 18 15.03 6.95 -13.84
CA ALA A 18 16.23 7.67 -14.22
C ALA A 18 17.33 7.40 -13.17
N PRO A 19 18.61 7.30 -13.55
CA PRO A 19 19.70 7.05 -12.60
C PRO A 19 19.69 8.04 -11.42
N PHE A 20 19.21 9.27 -11.64
CA PHE A 20 18.97 10.28 -10.61
C PHE A 20 17.86 9.95 -9.59
N ALA A 21 16.80 9.24 -10.00
CA ALA A 21 15.74 8.78 -9.09
C ALA A 21 16.25 7.70 -8.13
N ARG A 22 17.11 6.79 -8.62
CA ARG A 22 17.78 5.78 -7.79
C ARG A 22 18.75 6.39 -6.78
N LEU A 23 19.50 7.43 -7.18
CA LEU A 23 20.37 8.17 -6.27
C LEU A 23 19.58 8.90 -5.18
N LYS A 24 18.55 9.68 -5.54
CA LYS A 24 17.70 10.38 -4.55
C LYS A 24 17.06 9.42 -3.55
N LYS A 25 16.65 8.22 -4.00
CA LYS A 25 16.09 7.17 -3.14
C LYS A 25 17.08 6.68 -2.07
N LYS A 26 18.34 6.40 -2.46
CA LYS A 26 19.40 6.00 -1.52
C LYS A 26 19.77 7.12 -0.54
N PHE A 27 19.82 8.37 -0.99
CA PHE A 27 20.07 9.50 -0.10
C PHE A 27 18.91 9.70 0.90
N ARG A 28 17.65 9.63 0.45
CA ARG A 28 16.49 9.75 1.35
C ARG A 28 16.48 8.66 2.44
N GLN A 29 16.93 7.45 2.12
CA GLN A 29 17.07 6.34 3.08
C GLN A 29 18.15 6.61 4.14
N LEU A 30 19.29 7.22 3.76
CA LEU A 30 20.41 7.46 4.67
C LEU A 30 20.17 8.62 5.65
N PHE A 31 19.29 9.58 5.30
CA PHE A 31 19.05 10.79 6.10
C PHE A 31 17.71 10.81 6.85
N THR A 32 16.82 9.84 6.64
CA THR A 32 15.55 9.78 7.37
C THR A 32 15.73 8.99 8.66
N SER A 33 15.50 9.63 9.81
CA SER A 33 15.58 8.95 11.11
C SER A 33 14.51 7.88 11.26
N ARG A 34 14.77 6.86 12.08
CA ARG A 34 13.78 5.82 12.43
C ARG A 34 12.49 6.41 13.00
N SER A 35 12.59 7.48 13.79
CA SER A 35 11.41 8.18 14.33
C SER A 35 10.57 8.84 13.23
N ALA A 36 11.21 9.45 12.23
CA ALA A 36 10.50 10.02 11.09
C ALA A 36 9.80 8.93 10.26
N ILE A 37 10.45 7.78 10.04
CA ILE A 37 9.82 6.64 9.35
C ILE A 37 8.60 6.14 10.14
N ALA A 38 8.66 6.05 11.47
CA ALA A 38 7.51 5.69 12.30
C ALA A 38 6.35 6.69 12.14
N THR A 39 6.64 8.00 12.10
CA THR A 39 5.63 9.03 11.81
C THR A 39 5.02 8.86 10.42
N MET A 40 5.84 8.58 9.39
CA MET A 40 5.36 8.33 8.03
C MET A 40 4.42 7.13 7.97
N ARG A 41 4.77 6.02 8.64
CA ARG A 41 3.91 4.83 8.76
C ARG A 41 2.56 5.19 9.36
N ASN A 42 2.56 5.86 10.51
CA ASN A 42 1.33 6.25 11.20
C ASN A 42 0.47 7.17 10.34
N ARG A 43 1.08 8.09 9.59
CA ARG A 43 0.35 8.96 8.66
C ARG A 43 -0.30 8.17 7.53
N LEU A 44 0.44 7.25 6.89
CA LEU A 44 -0.12 6.36 5.86
C LEU A 44 -1.28 5.53 6.40
N ILE A 45 -1.17 5.02 7.63
CA ILE A 45 -2.25 4.26 8.28
C ILE A 45 -3.50 5.15 8.44
N MET A 46 -3.35 6.33 9.03
CA MET A 46 -4.48 7.24 9.25
C MET A 46 -5.19 7.63 7.96
N GLU A 47 -4.44 7.90 6.89
CA GLU A 47 -4.99 8.43 5.64
C GLU A 47 -5.58 7.33 4.75
N TYR A 48 -4.98 6.14 4.72
CA TYR A 48 -5.36 5.10 3.76
C TYR A 48 -6.15 3.94 4.37
N LYS A 49 -6.27 3.81 5.69
CA LYS A 49 -7.04 2.70 6.29
C LYS A 49 -8.49 2.67 5.84
N GLN A 50 -9.19 3.80 5.94
CA GLN A 50 -10.60 3.86 5.53
C GLN A 50 -10.75 3.70 4.00
N PRO A 51 -10.01 4.44 3.14
CA PRO A 51 -10.07 4.23 1.70
C PRO A 51 -9.71 2.80 1.25
N PHE A 52 -8.84 2.13 1.99
CA PHE A 52 -8.48 0.74 1.72
C PHE A 52 -9.62 -0.23 2.05
N ALA A 53 -10.26 -0.05 3.22
CA ALA A 53 -11.43 -0.83 3.59
C ALA A 53 -12.60 -0.63 2.60
N ASP A 54 -12.83 0.62 2.17
CA ASP A 54 -13.89 0.94 1.21
C ASP A 54 -13.64 0.32 -0.18
N ARG A 55 -12.37 0.11 -0.54
CA ARG A 55 -11.98 -0.53 -1.80
C ARG A 55 -12.19 -2.05 -1.78
N ILE A 56 -12.08 -2.69 -0.61
CA ILE A 56 -12.25 -4.13 -0.48
C ILE A 56 -13.74 -4.43 -0.23
N THR A 57 -14.48 -4.67 -1.31
CA THR A 57 -15.89 -5.06 -1.22
C THR A 57 -16.00 -6.51 -0.73
N ILE A 58 -16.71 -6.70 0.39
CA ILE A 58 -17.10 -8.02 0.92
C ILE A 58 -18.52 -8.33 0.45
N ASP A 59 -18.65 -8.71 -0.81
CA ASP A 59 -19.92 -9.09 -1.47
C ASP A 59 -19.97 -10.57 -1.86
N SER A 60 -18.88 -11.32 -1.62
CA SER A 60 -18.81 -12.73 -1.98
C SER A 60 -19.69 -13.60 -1.09
N LEU A 61 -20.44 -14.51 -1.71
CA LEU A 61 -21.16 -15.59 -1.05
C LEU A 61 -20.21 -16.71 -0.57
N ASP A 62 -18.96 -16.70 -1.04
CA ASP A 62 -17.92 -17.61 -0.57
C ASP A 62 -17.39 -17.14 0.79
N PHE A 63 -17.62 -17.98 1.81
CA PHE A 63 -17.17 -17.73 3.18
C PHE A 63 -15.65 -17.57 3.27
N GLU A 64 -14.86 -18.37 2.56
CA GLU A 64 -13.39 -18.28 2.62
C GLU A 64 -12.89 -16.98 2.01
N GLU A 65 -13.49 -16.54 0.91
CA GLU A 65 -13.15 -15.27 0.25
C GLU A 65 -13.55 -14.07 1.12
N ALA A 66 -14.78 -14.06 1.64
CA ALA A 66 -15.26 -13.01 2.53
C ALA A 66 -14.44 -12.92 3.82
N TRP A 67 -14.10 -14.07 4.41
CA TRP A 67 -13.24 -14.14 5.59
C TRP A 67 -11.82 -13.65 5.30
N THR A 68 -11.26 -14.01 4.14
CA THR A 68 -9.94 -13.54 3.70
C THR A 68 -9.91 -12.03 3.51
N LYS A 69 -10.91 -11.45 2.81
CA LYS A 69 -11.05 -10.00 2.64
C LYS A 69 -11.15 -9.28 3.99
N ARG A 70 -11.91 -9.83 4.94
CA ARG A 70 -12.04 -9.25 6.28
C ARG A 70 -10.72 -9.27 7.06
N MET A 71 -10.00 -10.39 6.99
CA MET A 71 -8.67 -10.53 7.58
C MET A 71 -7.68 -9.49 7.03
N ILE A 72 -7.71 -9.22 5.72
CA ILE A 72 -6.87 -8.20 5.08
C ILE A 72 -7.17 -6.82 5.68
N ILE A 73 -8.45 -6.43 5.75
CA ILE A 73 -8.87 -5.13 6.32
C ILE A 73 -8.44 -5.02 7.79
N ASP A 74 -8.70 -6.04 8.60
CA ASP A 74 -8.42 -6.02 10.05
C ASP A 74 -6.92 -5.87 10.35
N HIS A 75 -6.06 -6.41 9.47
CA HIS A 75 -4.61 -6.41 9.64
C HIS A 75 -3.89 -5.28 8.89
N PHE A 76 -4.61 -4.27 8.39
CA PHE A 76 -4.02 -3.14 7.66
C PHE A 76 -2.87 -2.45 8.40
N ASP A 77 -3.11 -2.05 9.65
CA ASP A 77 -2.12 -1.33 10.44
C ASP A 77 -0.85 -2.18 10.64
N ASP A 78 -1.01 -3.47 10.91
CA ASP A 78 0.09 -4.40 11.14
C ASP A 78 0.86 -4.68 9.86
N ARG A 79 0.16 -4.77 8.72
CA ARG A 79 0.82 -4.89 7.43
C ARG A 79 1.68 -3.67 7.16
N VAL A 80 1.15 -2.45 7.30
CA VAL A 80 1.93 -1.22 7.08
C VAL A 80 3.11 -1.13 8.06
N LYS A 81 2.93 -1.54 9.33
CA LYS A 81 4.01 -1.61 10.34
C LYS A 81 5.05 -2.70 10.08
N THR A 82 4.81 -3.64 9.19
CA THR A 82 5.79 -4.70 8.86
C THR A 82 6.42 -4.50 7.49
N LEU A 83 5.98 -3.49 6.72
CA LEU A 83 6.63 -3.15 5.47
C LEU A 83 8.08 -2.69 5.71
N PRO A 84 9.01 -3.05 4.80
CA PRO A 84 10.34 -2.47 4.75
C PRO A 84 10.33 -0.94 4.70
N ASP A 85 11.31 -0.33 5.37
CA ASP A 85 11.45 1.14 5.48
C ASP A 85 11.56 1.83 4.11
N ASP A 86 12.20 1.19 3.13
CA ASP A 86 12.32 1.71 1.78
C ASP A 86 10.96 1.83 1.07
N ILE A 87 10.06 0.87 1.30
CA ILE A 87 8.70 0.92 0.77
C ILE A 87 7.91 2.03 1.44
N ILE A 88 8.05 2.20 2.76
CA ILE A 88 7.38 3.31 3.48
C ILE A 88 7.83 4.65 2.93
N LEU A 89 9.13 4.84 2.67
CA LEU A 89 9.65 6.07 2.10
C LEU A 89 9.13 6.36 0.70
N ASP A 90 8.95 5.32 -0.12
CA ASP A 90 8.36 5.45 -1.46
C ASP A 90 6.87 5.82 -1.37
N LEU A 91 6.08 5.05 -0.63
CA LEU A 91 4.63 5.29 -0.46
C LEU A 91 4.35 6.66 0.14
N TYR A 92 5.15 7.08 1.13
CA TYR A 92 5.03 8.42 1.70
C TYR A 92 5.43 9.51 0.70
N GLY A 93 6.41 9.22 -0.16
CA GLY A 93 6.76 10.10 -1.28
C GLY A 93 5.61 10.29 -2.25
N ASP A 94 4.91 9.22 -2.62
CA ASP A 94 3.74 9.26 -3.50
C ASP A 94 2.56 9.97 -2.84
N TYR A 95 2.34 9.75 -1.54
CA TYR A 95 1.35 10.49 -0.74
C TYR A 95 1.59 12.01 -0.79
N LEU A 96 2.84 12.44 -0.55
CA LEU A 96 3.19 13.87 -0.65
C LEU A 96 3.01 14.40 -2.08
N LYS A 97 3.37 13.60 -3.09
CA LYS A 97 3.18 13.96 -4.50
C LYS A 97 1.69 14.21 -4.79
N ALA A 98 0.81 13.31 -4.37
CA ALA A 98 -0.64 13.49 -4.49
C ALA A 98 -1.12 14.78 -3.82
N GLY A 99 -0.64 15.08 -2.61
CA GLY A 99 -1.00 16.33 -1.91
C GLY A 99 -0.64 17.62 -2.68
N THR A 100 0.38 17.58 -3.54
CA THR A 100 0.83 18.74 -4.33
C THR A 100 0.22 18.82 -5.74
N MET A 101 -0.51 17.80 -6.20
CA MET A 101 -1.08 17.80 -7.53
C MET A 101 -2.29 18.75 -7.64
N ARG A 102 -2.31 19.52 -8.73
CA ARG A 102 -3.38 20.49 -9.03
C ARG A 102 -4.67 19.84 -9.54
N THR A 103 -4.55 18.75 -10.28
CA THR A 103 -5.70 18.07 -10.90
C THR A 103 -6.25 16.98 -10.00
N ARG A 104 -7.58 16.90 -9.88
CA ARG A 104 -8.25 15.85 -9.12
C ARG A 104 -7.94 14.46 -9.69
N SER A 105 -8.03 14.29 -11.00
CA SER A 105 -7.72 13.02 -11.68
C SER A 105 -6.30 12.52 -11.36
N GLY A 106 -5.30 13.40 -11.37
CA GLY A 106 -3.93 13.00 -11.02
C GLY A 106 -3.80 12.55 -9.56
N ARG A 107 -4.45 13.26 -8.63
CA ARG A 107 -4.50 12.87 -7.21
C ARG A 107 -5.13 11.50 -7.02
N ASP A 108 -6.29 11.31 -7.64
CA ASP A 108 -7.06 10.07 -7.53
C ASP A 108 -6.26 8.89 -8.12
N ALA A 109 -5.54 9.09 -9.23
CA ALA A 109 -4.67 8.08 -9.81
C ALA A 109 -3.52 7.65 -8.88
N VAL A 110 -2.84 8.60 -8.23
CA VAL A 110 -1.76 8.29 -7.28
C VAL A 110 -2.31 7.60 -6.02
N ASN A 111 -3.44 8.07 -5.50
CA ASN A 111 -4.10 7.44 -4.36
C ASN A 111 -4.53 5.99 -4.68
N ASN A 112 -5.09 5.77 -5.87
CA ASN A 112 -5.47 4.43 -6.33
C ASN A 112 -4.26 3.51 -6.52
N TYR A 113 -3.13 4.06 -6.96
CA TYR A 113 -1.87 3.32 -7.04
C TYR A 113 -1.38 2.89 -5.65
N ILE A 114 -1.37 3.80 -4.68
CA ILE A 114 -0.97 3.50 -3.29
C ILE A 114 -1.84 2.39 -2.70
N LEU A 115 -3.16 2.51 -2.84
CA LEU A 115 -4.12 1.50 -2.35
C LEU A 115 -3.90 0.14 -3.02
N HIS A 116 -3.67 0.12 -4.33
CA HIS A 116 -3.41 -1.12 -5.05
C HIS A 116 -2.09 -1.78 -4.62
N PHE A 117 -1.04 -0.98 -4.43
CA PHE A 117 0.23 -1.49 -3.93
C PHE A 117 0.09 -2.10 -2.53
N LEU A 118 -0.65 -1.43 -1.63
CA LEU A 118 -0.90 -1.92 -0.27
C LEU A 118 -1.62 -3.26 -0.28
N ASP A 119 -2.60 -3.45 -1.16
CA ASP A 119 -3.33 -4.71 -1.36
C ASP A 119 -2.38 -5.84 -1.81
N LEU A 120 -1.61 -5.60 -2.87
CA LEU A 120 -0.61 -6.55 -3.35
C LEU A 120 0.46 -6.89 -2.30
N SER A 121 0.72 -5.98 -1.36
CA SER A 121 1.73 -6.18 -0.33
C SER A 121 1.41 -7.35 0.60
N TYR A 122 0.16 -7.78 0.72
CA TYR A 122 -0.23 -8.92 1.57
C TYR A 122 0.25 -10.27 1.03
N ASN A 123 0.33 -10.39 -0.30
CA ASN A 123 0.85 -11.57 -0.97
C ASN A 123 2.39 -11.60 -0.99
N ARG A 124 3.04 -10.50 -0.59
CA ARG A 124 4.50 -10.40 -0.56
C ARG A 124 5.07 -11.14 0.66
N ASP A 125 6.12 -11.91 0.43
CA ASP A 125 6.90 -12.64 1.46
C ASP A 125 6.10 -13.66 2.30
N GLY A 126 4.97 -14.13 1.76
CA GLY A 126 4.06 -15.07 2.43
C GLY A 126 3.50 -14.52 3.75
N TRP A 127 3.41 -13.19 3.88
CA TRP A 127 3.01 -12.55 5.13
C TRP A 127 1.60 -12.96 5.54
N PHE A 128 0.66 -12.93 4.59
CA PHE A 128 -0.72 -13.30 4.86
C PHE A 128 -0.88 -14.77 5.27
N ASP A 129 -0.08 -15.69 4.69
CA ASP A 129 -0.13 -17.10 5.05
C ASP A 129 0.32 -17.33 6.51
N LYS A 130 1.34 -16.59 6.96
CA LYS A 130 1.82 -16.64 8.35
C LYS A 130 0.75 -16.14 9.33
N GLU A 131 0.08 -15.04 9.01
CA GLU A 131 -1.01 -14.52 9.84
C GLU A 131 -2.25 -15.43 9.81
N LYS A 132 -2.61 -16.00 8.65
CA LYS A 132 -3.71 -16.97 8.51
C LYS A 132 -3.46 -18.21 9.38
N MET A 133 -2.25 -18.76 9.35
CA MET A 133 -1.85 -19.87 10.23
C MET A 133 -1.89 -19.49 11.71
N GLY A 134 -1.41 -18.28 12.05
CA GLY A 134 -1.46 -17.76 13.41
C GLY A 134 -2.89 -17.58 13.95
N ALA A 135 -3.80 -17.07 13.13
CA ALA A 135 -5.21 -16.86 13.47
C ALA A 135 -5.97 -18.19 13.62
N MET A 136 -5.74 -19.16 12.72
CA MET A 136 -6.34 -20.49 12.79
C MET A 136 -5.89 -21.27 14.05
N ASN A 137 -4.61 -21.18 14.42
CA ASN A 137 -4.09 -21.82 15.63
C ASN A 137 -4.65 -21.23 16.92
N ARG A 138 -4.99 -19.94 16.95
CA ARG A 138 -5.66 -19.31 18.10
C ARG A 138 -7.10 -19.78 18.26
N LYS A 139 -7.82 -20.06 17.18
CA LYS A 139 -9.19 -20.63 17.23
C LYS A 139 -9.25 -22.07 17.76
N LYS A 140 -8.19 -22.87 17.58
CA LYS A 140 -8.14 -24.26 18.08
C LYS A 140 -7.83 -24.39 19.58
N LYS A 141 -7.48 -23.30 20.25
CA LYS A 141 -7.14 -23.29 21.69
C LYS A 141 -8.31 -22.93 22.60
N PHE A 142 -9.49 -22.69 22.04
CA PHE A 142 -10.73 -22.43 22.78
C PHE A 142 -11.73 -23.56 22.51
#